data_AF-A0A7K9Y0Z0-F1
#
_entry.id   AF-A0A7K9Y0Z0-F1
#
_cell.length_a   1.000
_cell.length_b   1.000
_cell.length_c   1.000
_cell.angle_alpha   90.00
_cell.angle_beta   90.00
_cell.angle_gamma   90.00
#
_symmetry.space_group_name_H-M   'P 1'
#
loop_
_entity.id
_entity.type
_entity.pdbx_description
1 polymer ?
#
loop_
_entity_poly.entity_id
_entity_poly.type
_entity_poly.pdbx_seq_one_letter_code
_entity_poly.pdbx_strand_id
1 'polypeptide(L)'
;RWRESSPGTWTGVLGDRVWTLCQERDRLWYTVYGEETPGPETDRILRDYFQLDVGLAALYRAWGAADPLFCKTATAFPGVRVLRQDPVECLLSFICTSNNHVARITAMIERLCQAFGRQLCLLGEQPFHAFPSLAALAGAEVEAKLRALGFGYRARFISGTARAITEGMGAKGLCQLRAVPYAEARRVLCALPGVGAKVADCVCLMALDKAEAVPVDTHVWHIARQHYGAALGARSLTARVHQEIGDFFRELWGPYAGWAQAVLFCADLRKGQDSGSRARRGRGQASCGAACS
;
A
#
# COMPACT_ATOMS: atom_id res chain seq x y z
N ARG A 1 -3.40 6.65 -3.10
CA ARG A 1 -3.46 7.56 -4.28
C ARG A 1 -3.37 9.02 -3.84
N TRP A 2 -2.36 9.35 -3.04
CA TRP A 2 -2.18 10.67 -2.43
C TRP A 2 -0.90 11.28 -2.96
N ARG A 3 -0.92 12.58 -3.22
CA ARG A 3 0.26 13.37 -3.59
C ARG A 3 0.31 14.63 -2.75
N GLU A 4 1.52 15.06 -2.41
CA GLU A 4 1.73 16.33 -1.73
C GLU A 4 1.51 17.46 -2.74
N SER A 5 0.41 18.20 -2.60
CA SER A 5 0.02 19.30 -3.50
C SER A 5 0.70 20.62 -3.13
N SER A 6 1.01 20.78 -1.85
CA SER A 6 1.81 21.84 -1.26
C SER A 6 2.42 21.31 0.05
N PRO A 7 3.47 21.95 0.61
CA PRO A 7 4.14 21.41 1.80
C PRO A 7 3.17 21.07 2.94
N GLY A 8 3.15 19.81 3.38
CA GLY A 8 2.28 19.31 4.44
C GLY A 8 0.82 19.09 4.05
N THR A 9 0.45 19.35 2.79
CA THR A 9 -0.92 19.23 2.27
C THR A 9 -0.99 18.16 1.19
N TRP A 10 -1.90 17.22 1.36
CA TRP A 10 -2.03 16.05 0.51
C TRP A 10 -3.36 16.04 -0.22
N THR A 11 -3.33 15.96 -1.54
CA THR A 11 -4.54 15.78 -2.35
C THR A 11 -4.59 14.36 -2.91
N GLY A 12 -5.77 13.74 -2.85
CA GLY A 12 -5.96 12.38 -3.30
C GLY A 12 -7.42 12.02 -3.53
N VAL A 13 -7.63 10.78 -3.94
CA VAL A 13 -8.96 10.20 -4.12
C VAL A 13 -9.20 9.17 -3.03
N LEU A 14 -10.35 9.26 -2.36
CA LEU A 14 -10.81 8.29 -1.37
C LEU A 14 -12.29 8.01 -1.65
N GLY A 15 -12.59 6.74 -1.97
CA GLY A 15 -13.85 6.34 -2.55
C GLY A 15 -14.08 7.09 -3.86
N ASP A 16 -15.25 7.69 -3.98
CA ASP A 16 -15.70 8.39 -5.17
C ASP A 16 -15.62 9.93 -5.02
N ARG A 17 -14.65 10.39 -4.21
CA ARG A 17 -14.47 11.80 -3.83
C ARG A 17 -13.00 12.21 -3.89
N VAL A 18 -12.76 13.47 -4.23
CA VAL A 18 -11.42 14.08 -4.16
C VAL A 18 -11.30 14.85 -2.86
N TRP A 19 -10.16 14.71 -2.19
CA TRP A 19 -9.90 15.25 -0.87
C TRP A 19 -8.57 15.99 -0.88
N THR A 20 -8.50 17.10 -0.15
CA THR A 20 -7.25 17.73 0.26
C THR A 20 -7.18 17.69 1.78
N LEU A 21 -6.09 17.18 2.34
CA LEU A 21 -5.87 16.98 3.77
C LEU A 21 -4.64 17.74 4.23
N CYS A 22 -4.70 18.34 5.42
CA CYS A 22 -3.55 18.93 6.10
C CYS A 22 -3.65 18.67 7.60
N GLN A 23 -2.52 18.38 8.25
CA GLN A 23 -2.48 18.19 9.69
C GLN A 23 -1.88 19.44 10.36
N GLU A 24 -2.55 19.92 11.41
CA GLU A 24 -2.00 20.93 12.30
C GLU A 24 -2.13 20.43 13.75
N ARG A 25 -0.98 20.18 14.40
CA ARG A 25 -0.91 19.63 15.76
C ARG A 25 -1.74 18.34 15.90
N ASP A 26 -2.83 18.40 16.67
CA ASP A 26 -3.76 17.32 16.99
C ASP A 26 -5.01 17.30 16.09
N ARG A 27 -5.06 18.16 15.07
CA ARG A 27 -6.21 18.29 14.16
C ARG A 27 -5.85 17.88 12.74
N LEU A 28 -6.77 17.18 12.09
CA LEU A 28 -6.76 16.89 10.66
C LEU A 28 -7.79 17.79 9.98
N TRP A 29 -7.31 18.74 9.20
CA TRP A 29 -8.12 19.60 8.35
C TRP A 29 -8.34 18.95 7.00
N TYR A 30 -9.53 19.12 6.43
CA TYR A 30 -9.83 18.59 5.11
C TYR A 30 -10.78 19.46 4.30
N THR A 31 -10.62 19.37 2.98
CA THR A 31 -11.56 19.86 1.97
C THR A 31 -11.98 18.69 1.09
N VAL A 32 -13.28 18.55 0.83
CA VAL A 32 -13.83 17.59 -0.14
C VAL A 32 -14.32 18.35 -1.35
N TYR A 33 -13.98 17.88 -2.55
CA TYR A 33 -14.43 18.50 -3.79
C TYR A 33 -15.59 17.70 -4.39
N GLY A 34 -16.69 18.39 -4.72
CA GLY A 34 -17.94 17.80 -5.22
C GLY A 34 -19.16 18.62 -4.79
N GLU A 35 -20.38 18.08 -5.01
CA GLU A 35 -21.64 18.78 -4.72
C GLU A 35 -22.08 18.71 -3.24
N GLU A 36 -21.45 17.88 -2.42
CA GLU A 36 -21.83 17.71 -1.00
C GLU A 36 -21.02 18.62 -0.06
N THR A 37 -21.72 19.31 0.84
CA THR A 37 -21.11 20.02 1.96
C THR A 37 -20.49 19.03 2.96
N PRO A 38 -19.24 19.24 3.42
CA PRO A 38 -18.65 18.44 4.49
C PRO A 38 -19.55 18.37 5.74
N GLY A 39 -19.56 17.22 6.42
CA GLY A 39 -20.39 16.99 7.60
C GLY A 39 -20.03 15.71 8.37
N PRO A 40 -20.90 15.23 9.27
CA PRO A 40 -20.61 14.06 10.11
C PRO A 40 -20.25 12.78 9.33
N GLU A 41 -20.76 12.65 8.10
CA GLU A 41 -20.43 11.51 7.24
C GLU A 41 -19.00 11.59 6.69
N THR A 42 -18.52 12.78 6.31
CA THR A 42 -17.13 12.93 5.85
C THR A 42 -16.13 12.67 6.98
N ASP A 43 -16.48 13.04 8.22
CA ASP A 43 -15.68 12.70 9.41
C ASP A 43 -15.59 11.18 9.63
N ARG A 44 -16.72 10.46 9.47
CA ARG A 44 -16.74 8.99 9.60
C ARG A 44 -15.88 8.31 8.53
N ILE A 45 -15.95 8.78 7.29
CA ILE A 45 -15.13 8.24 6.19
C ILE A 45 -13.65 8.37 6.51
N LEU A 46 -13.19 9.54 6.96
CA LEU A 46 -11.77 9.74 7.30
C LEU A 46 -11.37 8.98 8.56
N ARG A 47 -12.25 8.94 9.57
CA ARG A 47 -12.03 8.16 10.81
C ARG A 47 -11.83 6.67 10.51
N ASP A 48 -12.65 6.11 9.62
CA ASP A 48 -12.54 4.72 9.16
C ASP A 48 -11.27 4.51 8.32
N TYR A 49 -11.03 5.36 7.31
CA TYR A 49 -9.90 5.23 6.40
C TYR A 49 -8.54 5.31 7.11
N PHE A 50 -8.39 6.20 8.09
CA PHE A 50 -7.18 6.32 8.92
C PHE A 50 -7.20 5.43 10.17
N GLN A 51 -8.30 4.71 10.41
CA GLN A 51 -8.50 3.84 11.57
C GLN A 51 -8.24 4.56 12.90
N LEU A 52 -8.77 5.77 13.05
CA LEU A 52 -8.42 6.68 14.16
C LEU A 52 -8.86 6.17 15.54
N ASP A 53 -9.79 5.22 15.59
CA ASP A 53 -10.25 4.60 16.83
C ASP A 53 -9.23 3.58 17.40
N VAL A 54 -8.24 3.17 16.59
CA VAL A 54 -7.12 2.35 17.05
C VAL A 54 -6.13 3.21 17.85
N GLY A 55 -5.89 2.83 19.10
CA GLY A 55 -4.97 3.50 20.03
C GLY A 55 -3.49 3.31 19.67
N LEU A 56 -3.01 4.01 18.63
CA LEU A 56 -1.66 3.84 18.08
C LEU A 56 -0.53 4.01 19.12
N ALA A 57 -0.66 4.93 20.06
CA ALA A 57 0.35 5.15 21.09
C ALA A 57 0.52 3.93 22.01
N ALA A 58 -0.55 3.21 22.32
CA ALA A 58 -0.48 1.98 23.10
C ALA A 58 0.23 0.86 22.31
N LEU A 59 -0.07 0.74 21.01
CA LEU A 59 0.60 -0.20 20.13
C LEU A 59 2.12 0.07 20.04
N TYR A 60 2.50 1.33 19.82
CA TYR A 60 3.92 1.74 19.78
C TYR A 60 4.67 1.38 21.07
N ARG A 61 4.05 1.57 22.24
CA ARG A 61 4.63 1.18 23.53
C ARG A 61 4.80 -0.34 23.63
N ALA A 62 3.78 -1.11 23.26
CA ALA A 62 3.82 -2.57 23.32
C ALA A 62 4.90 -3.15 22.39
N TRP A 63 4.95 -2.71 21.13
CA TRP A 63 5.96 -3.17 20.18
C TRP A 63 7.38 -2.72 20.57
N GLY A 64 7.53 -1.51 21.10
CA GLY A 64 8.82 -1.03 21.59
C GLY A 64 9.35 -1.81 22.80
N ALA A 65 8.45 -2.31 23.65
CA ALA A 65 8.83 -3.18 24.77
C ALA A 65 9.21 -4.60 24.31
N ALA A 66 8.55 -5.11 23.26
CA ALA A 66 8.82 -6.44 22.71
C ALA A 66 10.05 -6.49 21.79
N ASP A 67 10.38 -5.38 21.10
CA ASP A 67 11.43 -5.36 20.08
C ASP A 67 12.32 -4.09 20.17
N PRO A 68 13.60 -4.24 20.56
CA PRO A 68 14.56 -3.14 20.60
C PRO A 68 14.78 -2.45 19.24
N LEU A 69 14.70 -3.17 18.12
CA LEU A 69 14.83 -2.58 16.79
C LEU A 69 13.64 -1.67 16.49
N PHE A 70 12.43 -2.14 16.82
CA PHE A 70 11.22 -1.33 16.72
C PHE A 70 11.32 -0.09 17.62
N CYS A 71 11.70 -0.24 18.88
CA CYS A 71 11.85 0.86 19.83
C CYS A 71 12.74 1.98 19.29
N LYS A 72 13.89 1.61 18.73
CA LYS A 72 14.82 2.56 18.09
C LYS A 72 14.20 3.25 16.88
N THR A 73 13.44 2.52 16.08
CA THR A 73 12.85 3.03 14.83
C THR A 73 11.65 3.95 15.08
N ALA A 74 10.82 3.61 16.07
CA ALA A 74 9.58 4.29 16.39
C ALA A 74 9.76 5.77 16.75
N THR A 75 10.91 6.14 17.31
CA THR A 75 11.23 7.54 17.65
C THR A 75 11.38 8.43 16.42
N ALA A 76 11.92 7.90 15.31
CA ALA A 76 12.12 8.63 14.07
C ALA A 76 10.90 8.59 13.13
N PHE A 77 9.96 7.66 13.37
CA PHE A 77 8.76 7.46 12.55
C PHE A 77 7.49 7.39 13.43
N PRO A 78 7.14 8.47 14.15
CA PRO A 78 5.91 8.54 14.90
C PRO A 78 4.70 8.62 13.94
N GLY A 79 3.54 8.14 14.41
CA GLY A 79 2.26 8.38 13.71
C GLY A 79 2.01 7.54 12.45
N VAL A 80 2.85 6.55 12.15
CA VAL A 80 2.63 5.66 11.00
C VAL A 80 1.43 4.76 11.29
N ARG A 81 0.38 4.89 10.47
CA ARG A 81 -0.86 4.12 10.54
C ARG A 81 -1.05 3.30 9.27
N VAL A 82 -1.72 2.17 9.39
CA VAL A 82 -2.20 1.40 8.23
C VAL A 82 -3.55 1.94 7.80
N LEU A 83 -3.69 2.25 6.52
CA LEU A 83 -4.94 2.73 5.94
C LEU A 83 -5.92 1.58 5.73
N ARG A 84 -7.22 1.84 5.91
CA ARG A 84 -8.31 0.90 5.61
C ARG A 84 -8.88 1.20 4.22
N GLN A 85 -8.27 0.61 3.21
CA GLN A 85 -8.58 0.90 1.81
C GLN A 85 -9.79 0.11 1.30
N ASP A 86 -10.34 0.57 0.17
CA ASP A 86 -11.30 -0.21 -0.62
C ASP A 86 -10.64 -1.52 -1.12
N PRO A 87 -11.27 -2.70 -0.96
CA PRO A 87 -10.68 -3.97 -1.35
C PRO A 87 -10.36 -4.10 -2.85
N VAL A 88 -11.17 -3.52 -3.73
CA VAL A 88 -10.92 -3.58 -5.19
C VAL A 88 -9.74 -2.70 -5.57
N GLU A 89 -9.74 -1.44 -5.11
CA GLU A 89 -8.62 -0.51 -5.31
C GLU A 89 -7.32 -1.09 -4.76
N CYS A 90 -7.35 -1.61 -3.54
CA CYS A 90 -6.18 -2.17 -2.87
C CYS A 90 -5.62 -3.36 -3.65
N LEU A 91 -6.47 -4.34 -3.99
CA LEU A 91 -6.06 -5.55 -4.69
C LEU A 91 -5.43 -5.26 -6.05
N LEU A 92 -6.13 -4.51 -6.90
CA LEU A 92 -5.65 -4.23 -8.26
C LEU A 92 -4.42 -3.31 -8.25
N SER A 93 -4.32 -2.41 -7.28
CA SER A 93 -3.09 -1.64 -7.03
C SER A 93 -1.92 -2.54 -6.63
N PHE A 94 -2.12 -3.51 -5.73
CA PHE A 94 -1.03 -4.38 -5.29
C PHE A 94 -0.55 -5.37 -6.36
N ILE A 95 -1.42 -5.78 -7.30
CA ILE A 95 -0.99 -6.53 -8.50
C ILE A 95 0.06 -5.72 -9.30
N CYS A 96 -0.05 -4.39 -9.33
CA CYS A 96 0.91 -3.50 -10.00
C CYS A 96 2.29 -3.46 -9.32
N THR A 97 2.40 -3.88 -8.05
CA THR A 97 3.61 -3.74 -7.22
C THR A 97 4.64 -4.83 -7.43
N SER A 98 4.23 -6.02 -7.89
CA SER A 98 5.12 -7.17 -8.10
C SER A 98 6.30 -6.79 -8.99
N ASN A 99 7.55 -6.96 -8.54
CA ASN A 99 8.78 -6.59 -9.27
C ASN A 99 8.74 -5.17 -9.88
N ASN A 100 8.48 -4.16 -9.04
CA ASN A 100 8.29 -2.78 -9.45
C ASN A 100 8.74 -1.82 -8.33
N HIS A 101 8.78 -0.51 -8.62
CA HIS A 101 9.15 0.52 -7.64
C HIS A 101 8.07 1.60 -7.52
N VAL A 102 7.99 2.26 -6.35
CA VAL A 102 6.89 3.16 -5.97
C VAL A 102 6.55 4.18 -7.05
N ALA A 103 7.54 4.92 -7.58
CA ALA A 103 7.30 5.93 -8.61
C ALA A 103 6.60 5.38 -9.88
N ARG A 104 7.00 4.19 -10.36
CA ARG A 104 6.37 3.57 -11.53
C ARG A 104 5.00 3.00 -11.20
N ILE A 105 4.83 2.44 -10.00
CA ILE A 105 3.54 1.93 -9.51
C ILE A 105 2.52 3.07 -9.46
N THR A 106 2.90 4.21 -8.87
CA THR A 106 2.04 5.41 -8.80
C THR A 106 1.59 5.85 -10.19
N ALA A 107 2.53 6.01 -11.13
CA ALA A 107 2.22 6.41 -12.50
C ALA A 107 1.35 5.36 -13.25
N MET A 108 1.54 4.06 -12.96
CA MET A 108 0.67 3.01 -13.50
C MET A 108 -0.76 3.15 -12.98
N ILE A 109 -0.95 3.30 -11.67
CA ILE A 109 -2.27 3.46 -11.06
C ILE A 109 -2.97 4.72 -11.58
N GLU A 110 -2.24 5.83 -11.76
CA GLU A 110 -2.78 7.05 -12.37
C GLU A 110 -3.28 6.80 -13.80
N ARG A 111 -2.47 6.15 -14.65
CA ARG A 111 -2.90 5.77 -16.01
C ARG A 111 -4.08 4.81 -16.02
N LEU A 112 -4.13 3.87 -15.07
CA LEU A 112 -5.27 2.95 -14.90
C LEU A 112 -6.56 3.74 -14.66
N CYS A 113 -6.52 4.66 -13.69
CA CYS A 113 -7.68 5.47 -13.31
C CYS A 113 -8.08 6.42 -14.43
N GLN A 114 -7.12 7.04 -15.13
CA GLN A 114 -7.42 7.91 -16.27
C GLN A 114 -8.04 7.16 -17.45
N ALA A 115 -7.60 5.92 -17.72
CA ALA A 115 -8.05 5.17 -18.89
C ALA A 115 -9.37 4.41 -18.71
N PHE A 116 -9.75 4.10 -17.45
CA PHE A 116 -10.90 3.24 -17.14
C PHE A 116 -11.78 3.75 -15.98
N GLY A 117 -11.34 4.78 -15.26
CA GLY A 117 -12.11 5.41 -14.19
C GLY A 117 -12.93 6.58 -14.73
N ARG A 118 -14.09 6.84 -14.12
CA ARG A 118 -14.87 8.05 -14.41
C ARG A 118 -14.13 9.28 -13.90
N GLN A 119 -14.19 10.39 -14.63
CA GLN A 119 -13.66 11.66 -14.13
C GLN A 119 -14.52 12.13 -12.92
N LEU A 120 -13.85 12.58 -11.86
CA LEU A 120 -14.45 13.09 -10.63
C LEU A 120 -14.60 14.61 -10.69
N CYS A 121 -13.46 15.29 -10.87
CA CYS A 121 -13.40 16.75 -10.99
C CYS A 121 -12.07 17.17 -11.62
N LEU A 122 -11.95 18.47 -11.87
CA LEU A 122 -10.72 19.16 -12.25
C LEU A 122 -10.32 20.08 -11.10
N LEU A 123 -9.07 20.00 -10.65
CA LEU A 123 -8.50 20.99 -9.73
C LEU A 123 -7.42 21.75 -10.49
N GLY A 124 -7.73 23.00 -10.89
CA GLY A 124 -6.98 23.68 -11.94
C GLY A 124 -7.11 22.91 -13.26
N GLU A 125 -5.99 22.63 -13.91
CA GLU A 125 -5.95 21.84 -15.16
C GLU A 125 -5.82 20.33 -14.92
N GLN A 126 -5.72 19.90 -13.67
CA GLN A 126 -5.38 18.52 -13.35
C GLN A 126 -6.65 17.68 -13.12
N PRO A 127 -6.92 16.66 -13.95
CA PRO A 127 -8.08 15.81 -13.78
C PRO A 127 -7.84 14.76 -12.69
N PHE A 128 -8.88 14.50 -11.92
CA PHE A 128 -8.96 13.40 -10.96
C PHE A 128 -10.01 12.40 -11.42
N HIS A 129 -9.71 11.12 -11.28
CA HIS A 129 -10.57 10.03 -11.71
C HIS A 129 -10.86 9.09 -10.55
N ALA A 130 -12.04 8.47 -10.53
CA ALA A 130 -12.33 7.38 -9.61
C ALA A 130 -11.43 6.17 -9.91
N PHE A 131 -11.32 5.25 -8.97
CA PHE A 131 -10.73 3.95 -9.30
C PHE A 131 -11.70 3.19 -10.24
N PRO A 132 -11.21 2.46 -11.25
CA PRO A 132 -12.11 1.75 -12.16
C PRO A 132 -12.93 0.67 -11.44
N SER A 133 -14.18 0.51 -11.85
CA SER A 133 -15.01 -0.60 -11.37
C SER A 133 -14.50 -1.94 -11.94
N LEU A 134 -14.85 -3.05 -11.29
CA LEU A 134 -14.55 -4.39 -11.81
C LEU A 134 -15.11 -4.60 -13.22
N ALA A 135 -16.33 -4.13 -13.47
CA ALA A 135 -16.97 -4.20 -14.78
C ALA A 135 -16.18 -3.46 -15.86
N ALA A 136 -15.64 -2.27 -15.55
CA ALA A 136 -14.80 -1.50 -16.48
C ALA A 136 -13.49 -2.22 -16.83
N LEU A 137 -13.01 -3.13 -15.95
CA LEU A 137 -11.78 -3.88 -16.14
C LEU A 137 -11.99 -5.34 -16.58
N ALA A 138 -13.24 -5.81 -16.68
CA ALA A 138 -13.55 -7.17 -17.09
C ALA A 138 -13.70 -7.34 -18.62
N GLY A 139 -13.75 -6.25 -19.40
CA GLY A 139 -13.96 -6.28 -20.85
C GLY A 139 -12.87 -7.02 -21.65
N ALA A 140 -13.22 -7.52 -22.84
CA ALA A 140 -12.31 -8.26 -23.72
C ALA A 140 -11.03 -7.49 -24.06
N GLU A 141 -11.17 -6.20 -24.39
CA GLU A 141 -10.09 -5.31 -24.85
C GLU A 141 -9.19 -4.76 -23.72
N VAL A 142 -9.56 -4.97 -22.46
CA VAL A 142 -8.87 -4.34 -21.31
C VAL A 142 -7.40 -4.76 -21.22
N GLU A 143 -7.09 -6.04 -21.43
CA GLU A 143 -5.71 -6.51 -21.40
C GLU A 143 -4.85 -5.82 -22.46
N ALA A 144 -5.34 -5.75 -23.71
CA ALA A 144 -4.61 -5.14 -24.81
C ALA A 144 -4.34 -3.65 -24.55
N LYS A 145 -5.36 -2.91 -24.07
CA LYS A 145 -5.22 -1.50 -23.70
C LYS A 145 -4.24 -1.30 -22.53
N LEU A 146 -4.28 -2.14 -21.50
CA LEU A 146 -3.31 -2.08 -20.40
C LEU A 146 -1.88 -2.38 -20.85
N ARG A 147 -1.68 -3.30 -21.80
CA ARG A 147 -0.35 -3.56 -22.40
C ARG A 147 0.17 -2.32 -23.11
N ALA A 148 -0.67 -1.67 -23.91
CA ALA A 148 -0.32 -0.40 -24.58
C ALA A 148 0.02 0.72 -23.58
N LEU A 149 -0.60 0.73 -22.39
CA LEU A 149 -0.30 1.67 -21.30
C LEU A 149 0.93 1.29 -20.45
N GLY A 150 1.66 0.25 -20.84
CA GLY A 150 2.94 -0.13 -20.22
C GLY A 150 2.83 -1.02 -18.97
N PHE A 151 1.71 -1.72 -18.78
CA PHE A 151 1.54 -2.65 -17.64
C PHE A 151 2.31 -3.97 -17.81
N GLY A 152 2.72 -4.28 -19.04
CA GLY A 152 3.43 -5.52 -19.37
C GLY A 152 2.60 -6.75 -19.00
N TYR A 153 3.23 -7.76 -18.42
CA TYR A 153 2.54 -9.00 -18.02
C TYR A 153 1.44 -8.79 -16.98
N ARG A 154 1.47 -7.70 -16.20
CA ARG A 154 0.46 -7.39 -15.18
C ARG A 154 -0.89 -7.05 -15.78
N ALA A 155 -0.93 -6.65 -17.05
CA ALA A 155 -2.18 -6.42 -17.78
C ALA A 155 -3.09 -7.65 -17.75
N ARG A 156 -2.52 -8.84 -17.98
CA ARG A 156 -3.22 -10.13 -17.91
C ARG A 156 -3.75 -10.40 -16.50
N PHE A 157 -2.98 -10.08 -15.47
CA PHE A 157 -3.37 -10.30 -14.07
C PHE A 157 -4.50 -9.37 -13.62
N ILE A 158 -4.45 -8.09 -14.01
CA ILE A 158 -5.50 -7.12 -13.70
C ILE A 158 -6.80 -7.52 -14.39
N SER A 159 -6.77 -7.73 -15.71
CA SER A 159 -7.95 -8.14 -16.48
C SER A 159 -8.51 -9.48 -16.00
N GLY A 160 -7.65 -10.49 -15.82
CA GLY A 160 -8.05 -11.81 -15.34
C GLY A 160 -8.62 -11.78 -13.92
N THR A 161 -8.05 -11.00 -13.00
CA THR A 161 -8.58 -10.83 -11.64
C THR A 161 -9.92 -10.10 -11.66
N ALA A 162 -10.05 -9.04 -12.46
CA ALA A 162 -11.32 -8.31 -12.58
C ALA A 162 -12.44 -9.22 -13.10
N ARG A 163 -12.17 -10.05 -14.13
CA ARG A 163 -13.12 -11.05 -14.64
C ARG A 163 -13.47 -12.10 -13.58
N ALA A 164 -12.46 -12.73 -12.97
CA ALA A 164 -12.68 -13.77 -11.96
C ALA A 164 -13.52 -13.29 -10.77
N ILE A 165 -13.32 -12.04 -10.33
CA ILE A 165 -14.14 -11.46 -9.26
C ILE A 165 -15.54 -11.13 -9.79
N THR A 166 -15.67 -10.54 -10.98
CA THR A 166 -16.97 -10.17 -11.57
C THR A 166 -17.87 -11.39 -11.77
N GLU A 167 -17.31 -12.50 -12.27
CA GLU A 167 -18.02 -13.77 -12.51
C GLU A 167 -18.24 -14.58 -11.24
N GLY A 168 -17.39 -14.38 -10.22
CA GLY A 168 -17.45 -15.07 -8.94
C GLY A 168 -18.14 -14.24 -7.85
N MET A 169 -17.35 -13.81 -6.87
CA MET A 169 -17.88 -13.24 -5.63
C MET A 169 -18.36 -11.79 -5.72
N GLY A 170 -18.02 -11.07 -6.80
CA GLY A 170 -18.26 -9.65 -6.99
C GLY A 170 -17.52 -8.76 -5.98
N ALA A 171 -17.64 -7.44 -6.15
CA ALA A 171 -17.05 -6.47 -5.22
C ALA A 171 -17.58 -6.66 -3.78
N LYS A 172 -18.88 -6.96 -3.64
CA LYS A 172 -19.50 -7.22 -2.33
C LYS A 172 -18.90 -8.43 -1.64
N GLY A 173 -18.68 -9.53 -2.36
CA GLY A 173 -18.02 -10.71 -1.79
C GLY A 173 -16.58 -10.44 -1.38
N LEU A 174 -15.84 -9.65 -2.16
CA LEU A 174 -14.49 -9.23 -1.79
C LEU A 174 -14.49 -8.43 -0.47
N CYS A 175 -15.45 -7.53 -0.27
CA CYS A 175 -15.64 -6.82 0.99
C CYS A 175 -16.01 -7.74 2.15
N GLN A 176 -16.78 -8.80 1.91
CA GLN A 176 -17.16 -9.78 2.93
C GLN A 176 -15.96 -10.57 3.49
N LEU A 177 -14.82 -10.60 2.78
CA LEU A 177 -13.58 -11.19 3.32
C LEU A 177 -13.06 -10.46 4.57
N ARG A 178 -13.54 -9.25 4.85
CA ARG A 178 -13.30 -8.57 6.14
C ARG A 178 -13.80 -9.39 7.33
N ALA A 179 -14.87 -10.15 7.17
CA ALA A 179 -15.50 -10.91 8.25
C ALA A 179 -14.96 -12.34 8.42
N VAL A 180 -14.21 -12.88 7.44
CA VAL A 180 -13.66 -14.25 7.51
C VAL A 180 -12.28 -14.26 8.18
N PRO A 181 -11.81 -15.38 8.74
CA PRO A 181 -10.46 -15.47 9.31
C PRO A 181 -9.35 -15.13 8.31
N TYR A 182 -8.23 -14.57 8.78
CA TYR A 182 -7.08 -14.18 7.94
C TYR A 182 -6.61 -15.29 6.98
N ALA A 183 -6.45 -16.52 7.48
CA ALA A 183 -5.99 -17.65 6.66
C ALA A 183 -6.93 -17.93 5.47
N GLU A 184 -8.24 -17.78 5.68
CA GLU A 184 -9.25 -18.00 4.64
C GLU A 184 -9.28 -16.84 3.63
N ALA A 185 -9.25 -15.59 4.10
CA ALA A 185 -9.17 -14.42 3.23
C ALA A 185 -7.93 -14.50 2.32
N ARG A 186 -6.78 -14.85 2.90
CA ARG A 186 -5.53 -15.03 2.17
C ARG A 186 -5.61 -16.17 1.14
N ARG A 187 -6.21 -17.30 1.50
CA ARG A 187 -6.40 -18.45 0.60
C ARG A 187 -7.25 -18.07 -0.62
N VAL A 188 -8.37 -17.37 -0.39
CA VAL A 188 -9.25 -16.88 -1.45
C VAL A 188 -8.51 -15.92 -2.38
N LEU A 189 -7.78 -14.94 -1.82
CA LEU A 189 -7.01 -13.99 -2.61
C LEU A 189 -5.92 -14.67 -3.45
N CYS A 190 -5.20 -15.65 -2.90
CA CYS A 190 -4.14 -16.37 -3.62
C CYS A 190 -4.64 -17.22 -4.78
N ALA A 191 -5.95 -17.50 -4.88
CA ALA A 191 -6.52 -18.17 -6.05
C ALA A 191 -6.67 -17.22 -7.27
N LEU A 192 -6.53 -15.91 -7.07
CA LEU A 192 -6.71 -14.92 -8.13
C LEU A 192 -5.46 -14.78 -9.02
N PRO A 193 -5.63 -14.47 -10.32
CA PRO A 193 -4.52 -14.33 -11.26
C PRO A 193 -3.48 -13.27 -10.83
N GLY A 194 -2.23 -13.70 -10.63
CA GLY A 194 -1.14 -12.79 -10.28
C GLY A 194 -1.10 -12.38 -8.80
N VAL A 195 -1.90 -13.01 -7.95
CA VAL A 195 -1.93 -12.75 -6.51
C VAL A 195 -1.15 -13.83 -5.76
N GLY A 196 0.12 -13.56 -5.48
CA GLY A 196 0.94 -14.39 -4.60
C GLY A 196 0.76 -14.06 -3.12
N ALA A 197 1.40 -14.83 -2.24
CA ALA A 197 1.40 -14.67 -0.78
C ALA A 197 1.55 -13.20 -0.34
N LYS A 198 2.61 -12.52 -0.81
CA LYS A 198 2.89 -11.12 -0.45
C LYS A 198 1.75 -10.18 -0.84
N VAL A 199 1.20 -10.32 -2.06
CA VAL A 199 0.10 -9.48 -2.54
C VAL A 199 -1.16 -9.73 -1.71
N ALA A 200 -1.48 -11.01 -1.45
CA ALA A 200 -2.61 -11.38 -0.60
C ALA A 200 -2.47 -10.79 0.81
N ASP A 201 -1.29 -10.85 1.41
CA ASP A 201 -1.03 -10.32 2.75
C ASP A 201 -1.09 -8.79 2.78
N CYS A 202 -0.63 -8.10 1.71
CA CYS A 202 -0.84 -6.66 1.57
C CYS A 202 -2.33 -6.29 1.59
N VAL A 203 -3.16 -7.02 0.84
CA VAL A 203 -4.61 -6.75 0.77
C VAL A 203 -5.31 -7.12 2.08
N CYS A 204 -4.89 -8.22 2.72
CA CYS A 204 -5.38 -8.61 4.05
C CYS A 204 -5.14 -7.49 5.06
N LEU A 205 -3.91 -6.97 5.13
CA LEU A 205 -3.50 -5.93 6.06
C LEU A 205 -4.19 -4.58 5.78
N MET A 206 -4.24 -4.17 4.51
CA MET A 206 -4.60 -2.80 4.14
C MET A 206 -6.05 -2.62 3.68
N ALA A 207 -6.83 -3.69 3.51
CA ALA A 207 -8.22 -3.57 3.06
C ALA A 207 -9.20 -4.57 3.67
N LEU A 208 -8.73 -5.69 4.25
CA LEU A 208 -9.59 -6.75 4.79
C LEU A 208 -9.54 -6.89 6.32
N ASP A 209 -9.09 -5.86 7.02
CA ASP A 209 -9.11 -5.78 8.48
C ASP A 209 -8.30 -6.88 9.19
N LYS A 210 -7.22 -7.36 8.55
CA LYS A 210 -6.32 -8.41 9.11
C LYS A 210 -5.03 -7.78 9.61
N ALA A 211 -5.07 -7.12 10.77
CA ALA A 211 -3.93 -6.42 11.35
C ALA A 211 -2.73 -7.34 11.64
N GLU A 212 -2.97 -8.65 11.75
CA GLU A 212 -1.98 -9.71 11.95
C GLU A 212 -1.26 -10.14 10.65
N ALA A 213 -1.75 -9.72 9.48
CA ALA A 213 -1.15 -10.07 8.20
C ALA A 213 0.20 -9.36 8.02
N VAL A 214 1.25 -10.12 7.74
CA VAL A 214 2.63 -9.61 7.59
C VAL A 214 3.09 -9.88 6.15
N PRO A 215 3.05 -8.88 5.25
CA PRO A 215 3.53 -9.07 3.88
C PRO A 215 5.05 -9.24 3.86
N VAL A 216 5.54 -10.39 3.40
CA VAL A 216 6.98 -10.67 3.32
C VAL A 216 7.45 -10.56 1.88
N ASP A 217 8.25 -9.53 1.60
CA ASP A 217 9.02 -9.41 0.37
C ASP A 217 10.51 -9.66 0.63
N THR A 218 11.36 -9.41 -0.38
CA THR A 218 12.80 -9.59 -0.26
C THR A 218 13.45 -8.66 0.77
N HIS A 219 12.90 -7.47 0.99
CA HIS A 219 13.41 -6.51 1.98
C HIS A 219 13.06 -6.98 3.39
N VAL A 220 11.80 -7.35 3.64
CA VAL A 220 11.38 -7.92 4.92
C VAL A 220 12.12 -9.20 5.23
N TRP A 221 12.34 -10.06 4.23
CA TRP A 221 13.16 -11.26 4.37
C TRP A 221 14.60 -10.94 4.79
N HIS A 222 15.21 -9.91 4.20
CA HIS A 222 16.55 -9.46 4.57
C HIS A 222 16.61 -8.97 6.02
N ILE A 223 15.66 -8.14 6.44
CA ILE A 223 15.53 -7.65 7.82
C ILE A 223 15.37 -8.80 8.80
N ALA A 224 14.45 -9.74 8.50
CA ALA A 224 14.19 -10.92 9.32
C ALA A 224 15.47 -11.76 9.53
N ARG A 225 16.25 -11.96 8.47
CA ARG A 225 17.52 -12.70 8.56
C ARG A 225 18.59 -11.95 9.33
N GLN A 226 18.81 -10.67 9.02
CA GLN A 226 19.93 -9.91 9.58
C GLN A 226 19.74 -9.51 11.03
N HIS A 227 18.52 -9.11 11.40
CA HIS A 227 18.27 -8.53 12.72
C HIS A 227 17.67 -9.52 13.71
N TYR A 228 16.98 -10.56 13.22
CA TYR A 228 16.25 -11.49 14.09
C TYR A 228 16.71 -12.94 13.96
N GLY A 229 17.62 -13.25 13.03
CA GLY A 229 18.05 -14.63 12.80
C GLY A 229 16.94 -15.56 12.31
N ALA A 230 15.82 -15.01 11.82
CA ALA A 230 14.73 -15.80 11.26
C ALA A 230 15.09 -16.30 9.86
N ALA A 231 14.71 -17.54 9.55
CA ALA A 231 14.94 -18.17 8.24
C ALA A 231 16.42 -18.17 7.76
N LEU A 232 17.40 -18.24 8.67
CA LEU A 232 18.83 -18.15 8.35
C LEU A 232 19.31 -19.18 7.30
N GLY A 233 18.71 -20.38 7.28
CA GLY A 233 19.04 -21.46 6.33
C GLY A 233 18.33 -21.40 4.97
N ALA A 234 17.40 -20.47 4.76
CA ALA A 234 16.66 -20.37 3.51
C ALA A 234 17.52 -19.79 2.37
N ARG A 235 17.50 -20.47 1.21
CA ARG A 235 18.17 -20.00 -0.01
C ARG A 235 17.29 -19.12 -0.90
N SER A 236 15.97 -19.20 -0.73
CA SER A 236 14.98 -18.43 -1.48
C SER A 236 13.72 -18.19 -0.64
N LEU A 237 12.95 -17.16 -1.00
CA LEU A 237 11.68 -16.83 -0.35
C LEU A 237 10.56 -17.74 -0.89
N THR A 238 10.51 -18.97 -0.37
CA THR A 238 9.43 -19.93 -0.65
C THR A 238 8.17 -19.60 0.15
N ALA A 239 7.03 -20.24 -0.18
CA ALA A 239 5.79 -20.09 0.58
C ALA A 239 5.97 -20.46 2.07
N ARG A 240 6.77 -21.50 2.35
CA ARG A 240 7.11 -21.92 3.72
C ARG A 240 7.93 -20.83 4.44
N VAL A 241 8.96 -20.30 3.81
CA VAL A 241 9.81 -19.25 4.40
C VAL A 241 9.00 -17.96 4.64
N HIS A 242 8.10 -17.62 3.72
CA HIS A 242 7.17 -16.51 3.91
C HIS A 242 6.27 -16.73 5.13
N GLN A 243 5.77 -17.95 5.33
CA GLN A 243 4.95 -18.29 6.49
C GLN A 243 5.76 -18.22 7.79
N GLU A 244 6.94 -18.84 7.84
CA GLU A 244 7.83 -18.83 9.01
C GLU A 244 8.18 -17.40 9.46
N ILE A 245 8.51 -16.51 8.53
CA ILE A 245 8.81 -15.10 8.84
C ILE A 245 7.57 -14.36 9.33
N GLY A 246 6.40 -14.62 8.71
CA GLY A 246 5.16 -14.03 9.16
C GLY A 246 4.76 -14.48 10.56
N ASP A 247 4.92 -15.76 10.88
CA ASP A 247 4.61 -16.34 12.19
C ASP A 247 5.54 -15.76 13.25
N PHE A 248 6.85 -15.68 12.96
CA PHE A 248 7.82 -15.02 13.83
C PHE A 248 7.40 -13.59 14.21
N PHE A 249 7.02 -12.75 13.23
CA PHE A 249 6.61 -11.38 13.53
C PHE A 249 5.25 -11.27 14.24
N ARG A 250 4.34 -12.22 14.00
CA ARG A 250 3.08 -12.33 14.75
C ARG A 250 3.32 -12.72 16.22
N GLU A 251 4.26 -13.62 16.49
CA GLU A 251 4.66 -13.97 17.85
C GLU A 251 5.32 -12.78 18.56
N LEU A 252 6.15 -12.01 17.84
CA LEU A 252 6.87 -10.86 18.40
C LEU A 252 5.98 -9.65 18.70
N TRP A 253 5.07 -9.28 17.77
CA TRP A 253 4.29 -8.04 17.85
C TRP A 253 2.79 -8.25 18.11
N GLY A 254 2.35 -9.51 18.16
CA GLY A 254 0.98 -9.87 18.48
C GLY A 254 -0.04 -9.56 17.38
N PRO A 255 -1.31 -9.30 17.74
CA PRO A 255 -2.44 -9.19 16.79
C PRO A 255 -2.33 -8.06 15.77
N TYR A 256 -1.47 -7.07 15.99
CA TYR A 256 -1.24 -5.95 15.07
C TYR A 256 0.16 -5.99 14.43
N ALA A 257 0.77 -7.17 14.28
CA ALA A 257 2.11 -7.32 13.72
C ALA A 257 2.30 -6.67 12.34
N GLY A 258 1.29 -6.68 11.48
CA GLY A 258 1.35 -6.00 10.18
C GLY A 258 1.47 -4.48 10.29
N TRP A 259 0.91 -3.88 11.34
CA TRP A 259 1.06 -2.45 11.59
C TRP A 259 2.46 -2.11 12.10
N ALA A 260 3.04 -2.93 12.99
CA ALA A 260 4.43 -2.78 13.42
C ALA A 260 5.38 -2.87 12.21
N GLN A 261 5.14 -3.84 11.33
CA GLN A 261 5.90 -4.01 10.09
C GLN A 261 5.81 -2.78 9.17
N ALA A 262 4.65 -2.11 9.09
CA ALA A 262 4.51 -0.88 8.31
C ALA A 262 5.43 0.26 8.81
N VAL A 263 5.64 0.38 10.13
CA VAL A 263 6.58 1.38 10.69
C VAL A 263 8.02 1.10 10.25
N LEU A 264 8.46 -0.16 10.34
CA LEU A 264 9.80 -0.57 9.91
C LEU A 264 9.97 -0.38 8.40
N PHE A 265 8.93 -0.67 7.61
CA PHE A 265 8.94 -0.47 6.16
C PHE A 265 9.09 1.01 5.79
N CYS A 266 8.37 1.93 6.47
CA CYS A 266 8.56 3.37 6.28
C CYS A 266 10.00 3.81 6.59
N ALA A 267 10.61 3.22 7.60
CA ALA A 267 12.00 3.51 7.96
C ALA A 267 13.01 3.05 6.91
N ASP A 268 12.78 1.88 6.31
CA ASP A 268 13.63 1.35 5.24
C ASP A 268 13.53 2.21 3.96
N LEU A 269 12.31 2.60 3.58
CA LEU A 269 12.09 3.47 2.41
C LEU A 269 12.85 4.80 2.51
N ARG A 270 12.85 5.44 3.69
CA ARG A 270 13.58 6.70 3.90
C ARG A 270 15.10 6.51 3.77
N LYS A 271 15.64 5.42 4.33
CA LYS A 271 17.08 5.09 4.18
C LYS A 271 17.45 4.89 2.71
N GLY A 272 16.60 4.23 1.92
CA GLY A 272 16.78 4.09 0.48
C GLY A 272 16.83 5.44 -0.25
N GLN A 273 15.93 6.37 0.07
CA GLN A 273 15.92 7.71 -0.50
C GLN A 273 17.16 8.54 -0.12
N ASP A 274 17.59 8.47 1.15
CA ASP A 274 18.78 9.17 1.64
C ASP A 274 20.08 8.60 1.05
N SER A 275 20.16 7.28 0.86
CA SER A 275 21.30 6.66 0.18
C SER A 275 21.35 7.00 -1.32
N GLY A 276 20.21 7.09 -1.99
CA GLY A 276 20.10 7.47 -3.40
C GLY A 276 20.44 8.94 -3.62
N SER A 277 20.07 9.82 -2.68
CA SER A 277 20.43 11.24 -2.72
C SER A 277 21.93 11.45 -2.47
N ARG A 278 22.53 10.71 -1.53
CA ARG A 278 23.99 10.70 -1.30
C ARG A 278 24.77 10.12 -2.47
N ALA A 279 24.32 9.03 -3.08
CA ALA A 279 24.96 8.43 -4.26
C ALA A 279 24.89 9.34 -5.50
N ARG A 280 23.77 10.07 -5.69
CA ARG A 280 23.64 11.10 -6.73
C ARG A 280 24.56 12.30 -6.48
N ARG A 281 24.72 12.74 -5.23
CA ARG A 281 25.71 13.79 -4.88
C ARG A 281 27.15 13.34 -5.09
N GLY A 282 27.48 12.08 -4.79
CA GLY A 282 28.80 11.49 -5.05
C GLY A 282 29.15 11.35 -6.54
N ARG A 283 28.17 11.02 -7.39
CA ARG A 283 28.38 11.00 -8.86
C ARG A 283 28.45 12.41 -9.48
N GLY A 284 27.77 13.40 -8.90
CA GLY A 284 27.85 14.80 -9.33
C GLY A 284 29.15 15.51 -8.95
N GLN A 285 29.88 15.01 -7.93
CA GLN A 285 31.22 15.52 -7.58
C GLN A 285 32.35 14.83 -8.35
N ALA A 286 32.15 13.61 -8.85
CA ALA A 286 33.14 12.89 -9.64
C ALA A 286 33.27 13.36 -11.10
N SER A 287 32.38 14.24 -11.59
CA SER A 287 32.40 14.76 -12.96
C SER A 287 32.88 16.22 -13.09
N CYS A 288 33.38 16.84 -12.02
CA CYS A 288 33.91 18.22 -12.05
C CYS A 288 35.43 18.32 -11.82
N GLY A 289 36.18 17.22 -11.92
CA GLY A 289 37.63 17.18 -11.65
C GLY A 289 38.45 16.63 -12.81
N ALA A 290 38.29 17.14 -14.03
CA ALA A 290 39.20 16.87 -15.15
C ALA A 290 39.07 17.94 -16.26
N ALA A 291 39.32 19.20 -15.91
CA ALA A 291 39.63 20.25 -16.88
C ALA A 291 40.24 21.44 -16.13
N CYS A 292 41.55 21.38 -15.84
CA CYS A 292 42.43 22.52 -15.65
C CYS A 292 43.85 22.01 -15.40
N SER A 293 44.65 21.98 -16.46
CA SER A 293 46.11 22.22 -16.58
C SER A 293 46.62 21.46 -17.80
#